data_AF-A0A965EMZ4-F1
#
_entry.id   AF-A0A965EMZ4-F1
#
_cell.length_a   1.000
_cell.length_b   1.000
_cell.length_c   1.000
_cell.angle_alpha   90.00
_cell.angle_beta   90.00
_cell.angle_gamma   90.00
#
_symmetry.space_group_name_H-M   'P 1'
#
loop_
_entity.id
_entity.type
_entity.pdbx_description
1 polymer ?
#
loop_
_entity_poly.entity_id
_entity_poly.type
_entity_poly.pdbx_seq_one_letter_code
_entity_poly.pdbx_strand_id
1 'polypeptide(L)'
;EKSALDSEDIAFRLAPRLNAAGRLGQAGCGIELLTTQDPQRAVSLANYLHELNGQRETEERSIQLAAAKQAKEQFDPETDPALVLAGRGWHAGVIGIVAGRLAERWHRPVVMLARDELQGKPAIGSVRSVPGFDVHAALQACRQHLVTCGGHAAAAGLRIEDSKIATFREAFLAEVATRMPTELRQAQLTLDGETTIAGVTLQSLGEIERLAPFGQANRRPLLCASGVTCAEPPRTMGGGNKHLSLTLEQDGIRIRAVAFGGAEWLPHLPPPGQLFHVAFKPKINEFRGRRSAEMELVDWRPAGIDVSADLPPLTETVV
;
A
#
# COMPACT_ATOMS: atom_id res chain seq x y z
N GLU A 1 -2.78 -15.56 23.34
CA GLU A 1 -3.67 -14.61 22.66
C GLU A 1 -3.26 -13.19 23.05
N LYS A 2 -3.52 -12.19 22.21
CA LYS A 2 -3.23 -10.78 22.53
C LYS A 2 -4.23 -10.31 23.60
N SER A 3 -3.74 -9.66 24.66
CA SER A 3 -4.55 -9.28 25.83
C SER A 3 -5.51 -8.12 25.58
N ALA A 4 -5.26 -7.31 24.55
CA ALA A 4 -6.09 -6.19 24.14
C ALA A 4 -6.05 -6.00 22.61
N LEU A 5 -7.17 -5.56 22.03
CA LEU A 5 -7.24 -5.14 20.64
C LEU A 5 -6.75 -3.70 20.51
N ASP A 6 -6.04 -3.41 19.42
CA ASP A 6 -5.68 -2.05 19.04
C ASP A 6 -6.35 -1.61 17.73
N SER A 7 -6.03 -0.40 17.29
CA SER A 7 -6.53 0.17 16.04
C SER A 7 -6.12 -0.65 14.81
N GLU A 8 -4.95 -1.29 14.82
CA GLU A 8 -4.48 -2.14 13.72
C GLU A 8 -5.30 -3.43 13.64
N ASP A 9 -5.65 -4.05 14.77
CA ASP A 9 -6.54 -5.21 14.81
C ASP A 9 -7.91 -4.89 14.20
N ILE A 10 -8.46 -3.70 14.50
CA ILE A 10 -9.72 -3.26 13.90
C ILE A 10 -9.54 -3.02 12.39
N ALA A 11 -8.55 -2.22 11.99
CA ALA A 11 -8.37 -1.79 10.61
C ALA A 11 -8.00 -2.92 9.65
N PHE A 12 -7.18 -3.88 10.10
CA PHE A 12 -6.59 -4.91 9.25
C PHE A 12 -7.13 -6.33 9.49
N ARG A 13 -7.93 -6.55 10.55
CA ARG A 13 -8.53 -7.88 10.81
C ARG A 13 -10.05 -7.82 10.83
N LEU A 14 -10.66 -6.96 11.65
CA LEU A 14 -12.12 -6.94 11.80
C LEU A 14 -12.81 -6.23 10.63
N ALA A 15 -12.41 -5.00 10.32
CA ALA A 15 -13.03 -4.20 9.27
C ALA A 15 -12.97 -4.86 7.87
N PRO A 16 -11.88 -5.53 7.44
CA PRO A 16 -11.85 -6.21 6.14
C PRO A 16 -12.90 -7.32 6.00
N ARG A 17 -13.19 -8.07 7.07
CA ARG A 17 -14.21 -9.13 7.08
C ARG A 17 -15.62 -8.55 6.94
N LEU A 18 -15.92 -7.47 7.66
CA LEU A 18 -17.19 -6.75 7.52
C LEU A 18 -17.35 -6.15 6.11
N ASN A 19 -16.29 -5.52 5.60
CA ASN A 19 -16.31 -4.88 4.27
C ASN A 19 -16.42 -5.90 3.13
N ALA A 20 -15.89 -7.12 3.30
CA ALA A 20 -16.00 -8.17 2.29
C ALA A 20 -17.46 -8.51 1.97
N ALA A 21 -18.34 -8.52 2.96
CA ALA A 21 -19.77 -8.72 2.77
C ALA A 21 -20.36 -7.68 1.79
N GLY A 22 -20.10 -6.39 2.02
CA GLY A 22 -20.58 -5.33 1.12
C GLY A 22 -20.01 -5.45 -0.30
N ARG A 23 -18.72 -5.79 -0.43
CA ARG A 23 -18.04 -5.93 -1.73
C ARG A 23 -18.56 -7.09 -2.56
N LEU A 24 -19.00 -8.17 -1.91
CA LEU A 24 -19.53 -9.37 -2.55
C LEU A 24 -21.06 -9.43 -2.54
N GLY A 25 -21.74 -8.30 -2.30
CA GLY A 25 -23.20 -8.19 -2.40
C GLY A 25 -23.99 -8.77 -1.23
N GLN A 26 -23.33 -9.12 -0.12
CA GLN A 26 -23.91 -9.72 1.09
C GLN A 26 -23.87 -8.76 2.30
N ALA A 27 -24.06 -7.46 2.05
CA ALA A 27 -23.94 -6.41 3.08
C ALA A 27 -24.84 -6.67 4.32
N GLY A 28 -26.01 -7.28 4.12
CA GLY A 28 -26.95 -7.61 5.18
C GLY A 28 -26.35 -8.49 6.28
N CYS A 29 -25.47 -9.44 5.94
CA CYS A 29 -24.81 -10.31 6.91
C CYS A 29 -23.91 -9.55 7.88
N GLY A 30 -23.24 -8.49 7.39
CA GLY A 30 -22.40 -7.62 8.23
C GLY A 30 -23.21 -6.84 9.25
N ILE A 31 -24.37 -6.31 8.83
CA ILE A 31 -25.30 -5.60 9.72
C ILE A 31 -25.88 -6.58 10.74
N GLU A 32 -26.36 -7.74 10.29
CA GLU A 32 -26.93 -8.76 11.15
C GLU A 32 -25.96 -9.21 12.24
N LEU A 33 -24.68 -9.41 11.90
CA LEU A 33 -23.65 -9.75 12.88
C LEU A 33 -23.51 -8.70 13.99
N LEU A 34 -23.62 -7.41 13.63
CA LEU A 34 -23.47 -6.32 14.58
C LEU A 34 -24.73 -6.10 15.45
N THR A 35 -25.89 -6.58 15.01
CA THR A 35 -27.19 -6.34 15.67
C THR A 35 -27.81 -7.57 16.33
N THR A 36 -27.33 -8.77 16.02
CA THR A 36 -27.88 -10.02 16.59
C THR A 36 -27.61 -10.12 18.09
N GLN A 37 -28.58 -10.68 18.83
CA GLN A 37 -28.45 -10.98 20.26
C GLN A 37 -28.20 -12.47 20.52
N ASP A 38 -28.28 -13.32 19.49
CA ASP A 38 -28.01 -14.75 19.58
C ASP A 38 -26.50 -15.02 19.38
N PRO A 39 -25.78 -15.51 20.41
CA PRO A 39 -24.36 -15.82 20.30
C PRO A 39 -24.03 -16.89 19.25
N GLN A 40 -24.90 -17.90 19.06
CA GLN A 40 -24.66 -18.96 18.07
C GLN A 40 -24.79 -18.40 16.65
N ARG A 41 -25.78 -17.52 16.44
CA ARG A 41 -25.94 -16.80 15.18
C ARG A 41 -24.75 -15.89 14.89
N ALA A 42 -24.24 -15.17 15.90
CA ALA A 42 -23.06 -14.32 15.77
C ALA A 42 -21.83 -15.12 15.33
N VAL A 43 -21.57 -16.28 15.93
CA VAL A 43 -20.45 -17.16 15.53
C VAL A 43 -20.61 -17.63 14.09
N SER A 44 -21.82 -18.01 13.70
CA SER A 44 -22.12 -18.49 12.34
C SER A 44 -21.89 -17.39 11.29
N LEU A 45 -22.36 -16.18 11.58
CA LEU A 45 -22.15 -15.00 10.72
C LEU A 45 -20.67 -14.61 10.66
N ALA A 46 -19.94 -14.66 11.77
CA ALA A 46 -18.51 -14.35 11.80
C ALA A 46 -17.69 -15.32 10.92
N ASN A 47 -18.00 -16.62 10.97
CA ASN A 47 -17.38 -17.61 10.09
C ASN A 47 -17.72 -17.36 8.62
N TYR A 48 -18.98 -17.05 8.32
CA TYR A 48 -19.39 -16.74 6.95
C TYR A 48 -18.70 -15.48 6.40
N LEU A 49 -18.60 -14.41 7.19
CA LEU A 49 -17.83 -13.21 6.81
C LEU A 49 -16.34 -13.50 6.63
N HIS A 50 -15.79 -14.44 7.40
CA HIS A 50 -14.42 -14.89 7.21
C HIS A 50 -14.22 -15.60 5.87
N GLU A 51 -15.16 -16.46 5.46
CA GLU A 51 -15.16 -17.11 4.15
C GLU A 51 -15.29 -16.10 3.01
N LEU A 52 -16.25 -15.15 3.11
CA LEU A 52 -16.42 -14.07 2.14
C LEU A 52 -15.14 -13.23 2.00
N ASN A 53 -14.44 -12.98 3.11
CA ASN A 53 -13.16 -12.30 3.07
C ASN A 53 -12.10 -13.08 2.28
N GLY A 54 -12.03 -14.41 2.47
CA GLY A 54 -11.14 -15.27 1.70
C GLY A 54 -11.46 -15.31 0.20
N GLN A 55 -12.74 -15.33 -0.15
CA GLN A 55 -13.18 -15.20 -1.56
C GLN A 55 -12.76 -13.85 -2.15
N ARG A 56 -13.02 -12.76 -1.43
CA ARG A 56 -12.59 -11.40 -1.83
C ARG A 56 -11.08 -11.33 -2.05
N GLU A 57 -10.28 -11.90 -1.16
CA GLU A 57 -8.82 -11.92 -1.27
C GLU A 57 -8.34 -12.72 -2.49
N THR A 58 -9.03 -13.81 -2.82
CA THR A 58 -8.75 -14.62 -4.02
C THR A 58 -9.00 -13.82 -5.30
N GLU A 59 -10.17 -13.18 -5.39
CA GLU A 59 -10.52 -12.29 -6.51
C GLU A 59 -9.53 -11.13 -6.64
N GLU A 60 -9.20 -10.50 -5.52
CA GLU A 60 -8.26 -9.39 -5.47
C GLU A 60 -6.88 -9.80 -5.98
N ARG A 61 -6.37 -10.98 -5.60
CA ARG A 61 -5.08 -11.50 -6.08
C ARG A 61 -5.11 -11.76 -7.59
N SER A 62 -6.20 -12.33 -8.11
CA SER A 62 -6.39 -12.58 -9.54
C SER A 62 -6.37 -11.26 -10.34
N ILE A 63 -7.17 -10.30 -9.91
CA ILE A 63 -7.26 -8.97 -10.53
C ILE A 63 -5.92 -8.23 -10.42
N GLN A 64 -5.25 -8.27 -9.27
CA GLN A 64 -3.93 -7.65 -9.06
C GLN A 64 -2.89 -8.20 -10.04
N LEU A 65 -2.86 -9.52 -10.28
CA LEU A 65 -1.92 -10.14 -11.20
C LEU A 65 -2.20 -9.69 -12.65
N ALA A 66 -3.47 -9.72 -13.07
CA ALA A 66 -3.87 -9.28 -14.41
C ALA A 66 -3.59 -7.79 -14.63
N ALA A 67 -3.91 -6.94 -13.65
CA ALA A 67 -3.68 -5.51 -13.70
C ALA A 67 -2.18 -5.17 -13.70
N ALA A 68 -1.36 -5.86 -12.91
CA ALA A 68 0.09 -5.67 -12.92
C ALA A 68 0.72 -6.04 -14.27
N LYS A 69 0.24 -7.13 -14.89
CA LYS A 69 0.67 -7.50 -16.25
C LYS A 69 0.29 -6.40 -17.25
N GLN A 70 -0.95 -5.93 -17.22
CA GLN A 70 -1.41 -4.87 -18.10
C GLN A 70 -0.62 -3.57 -17.91
N ALA A 71 -0.34 -3.20 -16.66
CA ALA A 71 0.47 -2.01 -16.34
C ALA A 71 1.88 -2.13 -16.93
N LYS A 72 2.55 -3.28 -16.79
CA LYS A 72 3.89 -3.50 -17.37
C LYS A 72 3.92 -3.30 -18.90
N GLU A 73 2.82 -3.57 -19.58
CA GLU A 73 2.71 -3.45 -21.04
C GLU A 73 2.28 -2.06 -21.52
N GLN A 74 1.61 -1.27 -20.67
CA GLN A 74 0.86 -0.08 -21.08
C GLN A 74 1.19 1.19 -20.28
N PHE A 75 2.08 1.11 -19.29
CA PHE A 75 2.43 2.22 -18.41
C PHE A 75 3.93 2.39 -18.35
N ASP A 76 4.38 3.61 -18.62
CA ASP A 76 5.75 4.07 -18.43
C ASP A 76 5.82 5.00 -17.19
N PRO A 77 6.45 4.57 -16.09
CA PRO A 77 6.55 5.37 -14.86
C PRO A 77 7.16 6.76 -15.04
N GLU A 78 8.04 6.93 -16.03
CA GLU A 78 8.78 8.17 -16.28
C GLU A 78 7.92 9.22 -17.00
N THR A 79 7.01 8.78 -17.86
CA THR A 79 6.26 9.68 -18.76
C THR A 79 4.77 9.73 -18.46
N ASP A 80 4.18 8.62 -18.00
CA ASP A 80 2.74 8.55 -17.83
C ASP A 80 2.28 9.17 -16.49
N PRO A 81 1.30 10.10 -16.54
CA PRO A 81 0.80 10.82 -15.37
C PRO A 81 -0.23 10.02 -14.57
N ALA A 82 -0.81 8.95 -15.14
CA ALA A 82 -1.86 8.14 -14.54
C ALA A 82 -1.96 6.76 -15.22
N LEU A 83 -2.66 5.82 -14.58
CA LEU A 83 -2.96 4.50 -15.16
C LEU A 83 -4.46 4.34 -15.42
N VAL A 84 -4.83 3.81 -16.59
CA VAL A 84 -6.21 3.39 -16.89
C VAL A 84 -6.22 1.94 -17.39
N LEU A 85 -6.56 1.04 -16.48
CA LEU A 85 -6.57 -0.41 -16.68
C LEU A 85 -7.99 -0.92 -16.82
N ALA A 86 -8.19 -1.94 -17.66
CA ALA A 86 -9.51 -2.47 -17.95
C ALA A 86 -9.44 -3.97 -18.24
N GLY A 87 -10.27 -4.75 -17.55
CA GLY A 87 -10.32 -6.19 -17.70
C GLY A 87 -11.75 -6.71 -17.74
N ARG A 88 -11.98 -7.74 -18.55
CA ARG A 88 -13.24 -8.49 -18.57
C ARG A 88 -13.29 -9.45 -17.38
N GLY A 89 -14.46 -9.60 -16.79
CA GLY A 89 -14.67 -10.50 -15.64
C GLY A 89 -14.07 -10.00 -14.33
N TRP A 90 -13.47 -8.80 -14.28
CA TRP A 90 -13.02 -8.22 -13.02
C TRP A 90 -14.22 -7.89 -12.12
N HIS A 91 -14.13 -8.27 -10.85
CA HIS A 91 -15.21 -8.02 -9.90
C HIS A 91 -15.25 -6.53 -9.48
N ALA A 92 -16.35 -5.84 -9.81
CA ALA A 92 -16.52 -4.40 -9.56
C ALA A 92 -16.38 -3.99 -8.08
N GLY A 93 -16.77 -4.86 -7.14
CA GLY A 93 -16.56 -4.63 -5.70
C GLY A 93 -15.11 -4.69 -5.21
N VAL A 94 -14.20 -5.22 -6.04
CA VAL A 94 -12.79 -5.52 -5.67
C VAL A 94 -11.81 -4.60 -6.37
N ILE A 95 -12.07 -4.17 -7.61
CA ILE A 95 -11.18 -3.31 -8.41
C ILE A 95 -10.71 -2.05 -7.66
N GLY A 96 -11.53 -1.48 -6.76
CA GLY A 96 -11.15 -0.31 -5.98
C GLY A 96 -10.03 -0.56 -4.95
N ILE A 97 -9.86 -1.80 -4.49
CA ILE A 97 -8.74 -2.18 -3.60
C ILE A 97 -7.44 -2.24 -4.42
N VAL A 98 -7.49 -2.91 -5.58
CA VAL A 98 -6.35 -3.05 -6.48
C VAL A 98 -5.93 -1.67 -7.02
N ALA A 99 -6.88 -0.81 -7.37
CA ALA A 99 -6.61 0.57 -7.79
C ALA A 99 -5.83 1.35 -6.72
N GLY A 100 -6.20 1.17 -5.44
CA GLY A 100 -5.52 1.85 -4.32
C GLY A 100 -4.07 1.39 -4.16
N ARG A 101 -3.83 0.08 -4.25
CA ARG A 101 -2.47 -0.48 -4.16
C ARG A 101 -1.59 -0.07 -5.33
N LEU A 102 -2.15 -0.03 -6.54
CA LEU A 102 -1.41 0.43 -7.71
C LEU A 102 -1.14 1.93 -7.63
N ALA A 103 -2.08 2.73 -7.12
CA ALA A 103 -1.89 4.15 -6.91
C ALA A 103 -0.80 4.44 -5.88
N GLU A 104 -0.76 3.68 -4.79
CA GLU A 104 0.29 3.74 -3.78
C GLU A 104 1.65 3.31 -4.36
N ARG A 105 1.70 2.16 -5.04
CA ARG A 105 2.94 1.61 -5.63
C ARG A 105 3.57 2.54 -6.65
N TRP A 106 2.79 3.08 -7.57
CA TRP A 106 3.29 3.90 -8.67
C TRP A 106 3.29 5.39 -8.33
N HIS A 107 2.69 5.79 -7.21
CA HIS A 107 2.44 7.18 -6.87
C HIS A 107 1.78 7.93 -8.03
N ARG A 108 0.74 7.32 -8.61
CA ARG A 108 -0.05 7.87 -9.73
C ARG A 108 -1.54 7.67 -9.48
N PRO A 109 -2.42 8.55 -9.97
CA PRO A 109 -3.84 8.25 -10.04
C PRO A 109 -4.10 6.99 -10.87
N VAL A 110 -4.94 6.09 -10.38
CA VAL A 110 -5.27 4.82 -11.05
C VAL A 110 -6.76 4.70 -11.24
N VAL A 111 -7.17 4.46 -12.48
CA VAL A 111 -8.51 4.03 -12.88
C VAL A 111 -8.47 2.54 -13.20
N MET A 112 -9.36 1.78 -12.57
CA MET A 112 -9.62 0.39 -12.94
C MET A 112 -11.05 0.25 -13.44
N LEU A 113 -11.23 -0.47 -14.55
CA LEU A 113 -12.52 -0.70 -15.19
C LEU A 113 -12.84 -2.20 -15.23
N ALA A 114 -13.92 -2.57 -14.55
CA ALA A 114 -14.53 -3.90 -14.66
C ALA A 114 -15.48 -3.93 -15.84
N ARG A 115 -15.06 -4.62 -16.91
CA ARG A 115 -15.88 -4.84 -18.10
C ARG A 115 -16.72 -6.10 -17.93
N ASP A 116 -17.96 -6.02 -18.37
CA ASP A 116 -18.85 -7.18 -18.40
C ASP A 116 -18.34 -8.22 -19.42
N GLU A 117 -18.67 -9.49 -19.20
CA GLU A 117 -18.36 -10.57 -20.13
C GLU A 117 -19.19 -10.43 -21.42
N LEU A 118 -20.42 -9.92 -21.29
CA LEU A 118 -21.34 -9.68 -22.39
C LEU A 118 -21.17 -8.25 -22.94
N GLN A 119 -21.16 -8.11 -24.27
CA GLN A 119 -21.13 -6.79 -24.90
C GLN A 119 -22.42 -6.00 -24.65
N GLY A 120 -22.29 -4.67 -24.53
CA GLY A 120 -23.43 -3.74 -24.46
C GLY A 120 -23.76 -3.19 -23.06
N LYS A 121 -23.16 -3.72 -21.99
CA LYS A 121 -23.25 -3.11 -20.66
C LYS A 121 -22.08 -2.17 -20.39
N PRO A 122 -22.33 -0.95 -19.85
CA PRO A 122 -21.25 -0.07 -19.43
C PRO A 122 -20.37 -0.72 -18.36
N ALA A 123 -19.05 -0.59 -18.53
CA ALA A 123 -18.06 -1.00 -17.54
C ALA A 123 -18.22 -0.16 -16.26
N ILE A 124 -17.99 -0.79 -15.11
CA ILE A 124 -17.98 -0.14 -13.80
C ILE A 124 -16.54 0.16 -13.42
N GLY A 125 -16.25 1.43 -13.13
CA GLY A 125 -14.90 1.88 -12.81
C GLY A 125 -14.75 2.32 -11.36
N SER A 126 -13.56 2.11 -10.81
CA SER A 126 -13.11 2.71 -9.56
C SER A 126 -11.81 3.47 -9.76
N VAL A 127 -11.71 4.61 -9.11
CA VAL A 127 -10.56 5.51 -9.22
C VAL A 127 -9.98 5.77 -7.85
N ARG A 128 -8.65 5.81 -7.77
CA ARG A 128 -7.89 6.18 -6.58
C ARG A 128 -6.86 7.23 -6.94
N SER A 129 -6.78 8.24 -6.09
CA SER A 129 -5.81 9.33 -6.21
C SER A 129 -4.58 9.09 -5.35
N VAL A 130 -3.61 9.99 -5.48
CA VAL A 130 -2.49 10.17 -4.55
C VAL A 130 -2.73 11.38 -3.63
N PRO A 131 -2.05 11.47 -2.47
CA PRO A 131 -2.14 12.64 -1.62
C PRO A 131 -1.85 13.94 -2.40
N GLY A 132 -2.65 14.98 -2.16
CA GLY A 132 -2.48 16.28 -2.80
C GLY A 132 -3.08 16.43 -4.20
N PHE A 133 -3.63 15.36 -4.80
CA PHE A 133 -4.27 15.43 -6.12
C PHE A 133 -5.79 15.17 -6.06
N ASP A 134 -6.58 16.05 -6.66
CA ASP A 134 -8.04 15.89 -6.80
C ASP A 134 -8.39 15.11 -8.08
N VAL A 135 -8.57 13.80 -7.95
CA VAL A 135 -8.94 12.95 -9.10
C VAL A 135 -10.38 13.16 -9.54
N HIS A 136 -11.26 13.66 -8.66
CA HIS A 136 -12.64 13.93 -9.01
C HIS A 136 -12.73 15.09 -10.01
N ALA A 137 -11.98 16.16 -9.78
CA ALA A 137 -11.89 17.29 -10.71
C ALA A 137 -11.39 16.85 -12.10
N ALA A 138 -10.37 15.99 -12.16
CA ALA A 138 -9.87 15.43 -13.41
C ALA A 138 -10.94 14.58 -14.12
N LEU A 139 -11.68 13.75 -13.39
CA LEU A 139 -12.78 12.96 -13.96
C LEU A 139 -13.93 13.82 -14.47
N GLN A 140 -14.26 14.91 -13.78
CA GLN A 140 -15.30 15.85 -14.23
C GLN A 140 -14.92 16.53 -15.55
N ALA A 141 -13.64 16.84 -15.76
CA ALA A 141 -13.16 17.36 -17.04
C ALA A 141 -13.28 16.33 -18.19
N CYS A 142 -13.34 15.04 -17.89
CA CYS A 142 -13.58 13.97 -18.85
C CYS A 142 -15.05 13.53 -18.95
N ARG A 143 -16.01 14.29 -18.39
CA ARG A 143 -17.42 13.88 -18.24
C ARG A 143 -18.09 13.41 -19.54
N GLN A 144 -17.70 13.96 -20.69
CA GLN A 144 -18.25 13.59 -22.00
C GLN A 144 -18.01 12.15 -22.42
N HIS A 145 -17.00 11.47 -21.85
CA HIS A 145 -16.72 10.06 -22.14
C HIS A 145 -17.47 9.10 -21.20
N LEU A 146 -18.09 9.63 -20.15
CA LEU A 146 -18.63 8.84 -19.05
C LEU A 146 -20.15 8.78 -19.13
N VAL A 147 -20.73 7.65 -18.73
CA VAL A 147 -22.17 7.54 -18.50
C VAL A 147 -22.53 8.26 -17.20
N THR A 148 -21.79 7.94 -16.14
CA THR A 148 -21.91 8.55 -14.81
C THR A 148 -20.54 8.63 -14.14
N CYS A 149 -20.31 9.64 -13.32
CA CYS A 149 -19.17 9.71 -12.41
C CYS A 149 -19.56 10.41 -11.10
N GLY A 150 -18.86 10.10 -10.02
CA GLY A 150 -19.09 10.69 -8.70
C GLY A 150 -18.00 10.29 -7.72
N GLY A 151 -17.77 11.09 -6.67
CA GLY A 151 -16.77 10.81 -5.66
C GLY A 151 -16.19 12.07 -5.02
N HIS A 152 -14.96 11.94 -4.53
CA HIS A 152 -14.20 12.98 -3.86
C HIS A 152 -12.75 12.99 -4.36
N ALA A 153 -11.95 13.95 -3.89
CA ALA A 153 -10.56 14.13 -4.31
C ALA A 153 -9.72 12.85 -4.28
N ALA A 154 -9.87 12.02 -3.24
CA ALA A 154 -9.08 10.81 -3.05
C ALA A 154 -9.59 9.57 -3.82
N ALA A 155 -10.88 9.53 -4.17
CA ALA A 155 -11.51 8.35 -4.74
C ALA A 155 -12.82 8.68 -5.46
N ALA A 156 -13.06 7.99 -6.58
CA ALA A 156 -14.28 8.15 -7.35
C ALA A 156 -14.76 6.83 -7.96
N GLY A 157 -16.02 6.80 -8.36
CA GLY A 157 -16.64 5.76 -9.15
C GLY A 157 -17.13 6.31 -10.49
N LEU A 158 -17.14 5.47 -11.52
CA LEU A 158 -17.63 5.85 -12.84
C LEU A 158 -18.30 4.68 -13.57
N ARG A 159 -19.08 5.00 -14.60
CA ARG A 159 -19.57 4.06 -15.60
C ARG A 159 -19.18 4.58 -16.98
N ILE A 160 -18.73 3.69 -17.85
CA ILE A 160 -18.21 4.03 -19.18
C ILE A 160 -18.57 2.96 -20.19
N GLU A 161 -18.91 3.35 -21.41
CA GLU A 161 -19.11 2.39 -22.50
C GLU A 161 -17.77 1.83 -22.97
N ASP A 162 -17.74 0.54 -23.32
CA ASP A 162 -16.54 -0.17 -23.78
C ASP A 162 -15.84 0.56 -24.96
N SER A 163 -16.62 1.16 -25.86
CA SER A 163 -16.13 1.92 -27.02
C SER A 163 -15.43 3.23 -26.65
N LYS A 164 -15.73 3.81 -25.48
CA LYS A 164 -15.18 5.09 -25.03
C LYS A 164 -13.90 4.95 -24.20
N ILE A 165 -13.56 3.74 -23.75
CA ILE A 165 -12.41 3.49 -22.85
C ILE A 165 -11.10 4.06 -23.41
N ALA A 166 -10.82 3.86 -24.70
CA ALA A 166 -9.59 4.39 -25.31
C ALA A 166 -9.55 5.92 -25.28
N THR A 167 -10.60 6.57 -25.79
CA THR A 167 -10.70 8.04 -25.79
C THR A 167 -10.70 8.65 -24.38
N PHE A 168 -11.30 7.95 -23.40
CA PHE A 168 -11.27 8.37 -22.01
C PHE A 168 -9.87 8.25 -21.42
N ARG A 169 -9.12 7.18 -21.72
CA ARG A 169 -7.74 7.02 -21.25
C ARG A 169 -6.89 8.20 -21.67
N GLU A 170 -6.91 8.54 -22.96
CA GLU A 170 -6.15 9.68 -23.49
C GLU A 170 -6.54 11.00 -22.82
N ALA A 171 -7.85 11.28 -22.74
CA ALA A 171 -8.36 12.50 -22.10
C ALA A 171 -7.99 12.57 -20.61
N PHE A 172 -8.10 11.46 -19.88
CA PHE A 172 -7.79 11.42 -18.46
C PHE A 172 -6.30 11.60 -18.19
N LEU A 173 -5.43 10.94 -18.96
CA LEU A 173 -3.98 11.14 -18.85
C LEU A 173 -3.61 12.61 -19.13
N ALA A 174 -4.20 13.23 -20.16
CA ALA A 174 -3.95 14.64 -20.47
C ALA A 174 -4.41 15.59 -19.34
N GLU A 175 -5.58 15.34 -18.74
CA GLU A 175 -6.06 16.14 -17.60
C GLU A 175 -5.17 15.97 -16.36
N VAL A 176 -4.71 14.76 -16.07
CA VAL A 176 -3.78 14.53 -14.96
C VAL A 176 -2.42 15.18 -15.24
N ALA A 177 -1.88 15.06 -16.46
CA ALA A 177 -0.63 15.73 -16.84
C ALA A 177 -0.69 17.25 -16.66
N THR A 178 -1.85 17.85 -16.98
CA THR A 178 -2.06 19.30 -16.90
C THR A 178 -2.24 19.77 -15.45
N ARG A 179 -2.93 18.97 -14.61
CA ARG A 179 -3.34 19.39 -13.26
C ARG A 179 -2.38 18.94 -12.16
N MET A 180 -1.67 17.84 -12.36
CA MET A 180 -0.83 17.22 -11.35
C MET A 180 0.60 17.75 -11.46
N PRO A 181 1.09 18.52 -10.47
CA PRO A 181 2.49 18.92 -10.41
C PRO A 181 3.42 17.71 -10.44
N THR A 182 4.59 17.86 -11.04
CA THR A 182 5.56 16.77 -11.17
C THR A 182 6.07 16.29 -9.82
N GLU A 183 6.11 17.18 -8.82
CA GLU A 183 6.55 16.87 -7.45
C GLU A 183 5.58 15.90 -6.75
N LEU A 184 4.28 15.95 -7.10
CA LEU A 184 3.29 14.98 -6.61
C LEU A 184 3.40 13.63 -7.33
N ARG A 185 4.27 13.48 -8.33
CA ARG A 185 4.51 12.24 -9.07
C ARG A 185 5.67 11.44 -8.46
N GLN A 186 6.22 11.86 -7.34
CA GLN A 186 7.26 11.11 -6.64
C GLN A 186 6.80 10.82 -5.23
N ALA A 187 7.02 9.59 -4.78
CA ALA A 187 6.72 9.21 -3.41
C ALA A 187 7.66 9.97 -2.46
N GLN A 188 7.09 10.68 -1.49
CA GLN A 188 7.85 11.40 -0.48
C GLN A 188 7.75 10.70 0.87
N LEU A 189 8.87 10.68 1.60
CA LEU A 189 8.92 10.22 2.99
C LEU A 189 9.16 11.42 3.89
N THR A 190 8.19 11.68 4.78
CA THR A 190 8.36 12.65 5.87
C THR A 190 8.93 11.91 7.07
N LEU A 191 10.13 12.31 7.49
CA LEU A 191 10.80 11.76 8.67
C LEU A 191 10.47 12.64 9.87
N ASP A 192 10.02 12.02 10.97
CA ASP A 192 9.65 12.69 12.21
C ASP A 192 10.87 13.04 13.06
N GLY A 193 12.00 12.37 12.85
CA GLY A 193 13.24 12.66 13.53
C GLY A 193 14.37 11.69 13.20
N GLU A 194 15.59 12.10 13.55
CA GLU A 194 16.79 11.27 13.47
C GLU A 194 17.15 10.69 14.83
N THR A 195 17.57 9.44 14.87
CA THR A 195 18.11 8.78 16.07
C THR A 195 19.25 7.84 15.69
N THR A 196 20.09 7.51 16.67
CA THR A 196 21.04 6.40 16.53
C THR A 196 20.35 5.06 16.84
N ILE A 197 20.98 3.96 16.42
CA ILE A 197 20.60 2.60 16.80
C ILE A 197 20.59 2.45 18.33
N ALA A 198 21.51 3.11 19.02
CA ALA A 198 21.56 3.13 20.49
C ALA A 198 20.27 3.68 21.13
N GLY A 199 19.59 4.60 20.45
CA GLY A 199 18.32 5.18 20.88
C GLY A 199 17.11 4.26 20.68
N VAL A 200 17.24 3.18 19.92
CA VAL A 200 16.16 2.23 19.63
C VAL A 200 16.14 1.13 20.70
N THR A 201 15.53 1.42 21.85
CA THR A 201 15.49 0.54 23.02
C THR A 201 14.05 0.21 23.42
N LEU A 202 13.85 -0.86 24.19
CA LEU A 202 12.51 -1.18 24.71
C LEU A 202 11.91 -0.04 25.56
N GLN A 203 12.75 0.78 26.21
CA GLN A 203 12.30 1.93 26.97
C GLN A 203 11.77 3.02 26.06
N SER A 204 12.54 3.47 25.06
CA SER A 204 12.12 4.52 24.13
C SER A 204 10.91 4.09 23.29
N LEU A 205 10.86 2.83 22.88
CA LEU A 205 9.68 2.27 22.22
C LEU A 205 8.46 2.26 23.16
N GLY A 206 8.65 1.96 24.45
CA GLY A 206 7.59 2.06 25.45
C GLY A 206 7.03 3.47 25.60
N GLU A 207 7.87 4.51 25.46
CA GLU A 207 7.43 5.91 25.43
C GLU A 207 6.65 6.24 24.16
N ILE A 208 7.09 5.74 22.99
CA ILE A 208 6.36 5.89 21.73
C ILE A 208 4.98 5.24 21.82
N GLU A 209 4.85 4.04 22.39
CA GLU A 209 3.55 3.37 22.53
C GLU A 209 2.56 4.16 23.41
N ARG A 210 3.01 5.10 24.25
CA ARG A 210 2.11 6.00 25.00
C ARG A 210 1.39 7.02 24.11
N LEU A 211 1.86 7.22 22.89
CA LEU A 211 1.20 8.06 21.88
C LEU A 211 0.03 7.35 21.20
N ALA A 212 -0.15 6.04 21.42
CA ALA A 212 -1.27 5.29 20.90
C ALA A 212 -2.63 5.88 21.37
N PRO A 213 -3.73 5.68 20.63
CA PRO A 213 -3.86 4.81 19.45
C PRO A 213 -3.27 5.43 18.18
N PHE A 214 -2.53 4.61 17.43
CA PHE A 214 -2.03 5.01 16.12
C PHE A 214 -3.08 4.81 15.02
N GLY A 215 -3.04 5.62 13.98
CA GLY A 215 -3.98 5.57 12.86
C GLY A 215 -3.68 6.64 11.82
N GLN A 216 -4.64 6.93 10.94
CA GLN A 216 -4.44 7.88 9.84
C GLN A 216 -4.00 9.28 10.32
N ALA A 217 -4.62 9.77 11.39
CA ALA A 217 -4.37 11.10 11.97
C ALA A 217 -3.29 11.12 13.07
N ASN A 218 -2.81 9.95 13.48
CA ASN A 218 -1.75 9.81 14.48
C ASN A 218 -0.88 8.63 14.05
N ARG A 219 -0.04 8.84 13.03
CA ARG A 219 0.76 7.76 12.48
C ARG A 219 1.86 7.38 13.47
N ARG A 220 2.31 6.12 13.43
CA ARG A 220 3.54 5.73 14.12
C ARG A 220 4.71 6.57 13.60
N PRO A 221 5.59 7.07 14.48
CA PRO A 221 6.74 7.86 14.04
C PRO A 221 7.60 7.11 13.02
N LEU A 222 7.95 7.79 11.93
CA LEU A 222 8.94 7.36 10.95
C LEU A 222 10.26 8.04 11.27
N LEU A 223 11.23 7.28 11.75
CA LEU A 223 12.55 7.79 12.13
C LEU A 223 13.59 7.50 11.05
N CYS A 224 14.72 8.17 11.10
CA CYS A 224 15.90 7.80 10.33
C CYS A 224 17.13 7.58 11.22
N ALA A 225 18.06 6.78 10.70
CA ALA A 225 19.40 6.61 11.26
C ALA A 225 20.42 6.75 10.14
N SER A 226 21.37 7.67 10.32
CA SER A 226 22.42 7.95 9.35
C SER A 226 23.72 7.22 9.64
N GLY A 227 24.42 6.81 8.57
CA GLY A 227 25.75 6.19 8.72
C GLY A 227 25.70 4.86 9.45
N VAL A 228 24.70 4.04 9.13
CA VAL A 228 24.62 2.64 9.58
C VAL A 228 25.36 1.74 8.59
N THR A 229 25.73 0.55 9.03
CA THR A 229 26.31 -0.51 8.19
C THR A 229 25.54 -1.81 8.35
N CYS A 230 25.63 -2.70 7.37
CA CYS A 230 25.23 -4.10 7.57
C CYS A 230 26.35 -4.82 8.34
N ALA A 231 26.03 -5.40 9.50
CA ALA A 231 26.97 -6.21 10.29
C ALA A 231 27.31 -7.55 9.62
N GLU A 232 26.38 -8.06 8.82
CA GLU A 232 26.47 -9.32 8.09
C GLU A 232 25.65 -9.25 6.80
N PRO A 233 25.87 -10.15 5.82
CA PRO A 233 25.08 -10.18 4.59
C PRO A 233 23.57 -10.27 4.86
N PRO A 234 22.75 -9.36 4.29
CA PRO A 234 21.29 -9.42 4.40
C PRO A 234 20.72 -10.74 3.86
N ARG A 235 19.59 -11.18 4.41
CA ARG A 235 18.96 -12.45 4.02
C ARG A 235 17.48 -12.27 3.72
N THR A 236 17.00 -12.93 2.66
CA THR A 236 15.56 -13.01 2.41
C THR A 236 14.88 -13.91 3.44
N MET A 237 13.65 -13.59 3.81
CA MET A 237 12.85 -14.36 4.77
C MET A 237 11.36 -14.39 4.41
N GLY A 238 10.61 -15.25 5.12
CA GLY A 238 9.17 -15.41 4.98
C GLY A 238 8.75 -16.33 3.83
N GLY A 239 7.44 -16.60 3.74
CA GLY A 239 6.88 -17.44 2.67
C GLY A 239 7.15 -16.85 1.29
N GLY A 240 7.96 -17.55 0.49
CA GLY A 240 8.35 -17.10 -0.86
C GLY A 240 9.46 -16.05 -0.88
N ASN A 241 10.27 -15.91 0.20
CA ASN A 241 11.46 -15.05 0.24
C ASN A 241 11.21 -13.58 -0.14
N LYS A 242 10.03 -13.05 0.19
CA LYS A 242 9.59 -11.70 -0.22
C LYS A 242 10.06 -10.57 0.70
N HIS A 243 10.51 -10.89 1.90
CA HIS A 243 10.95 -9.89 2.88
C HIS A 243 12.45 -9.99 3.08
N LEU A 244 13.05 -8.92 3.58
CA LEU A 244 14.48 -8.84 3.86
C LEU A 244 14.72 -8.70 5.36
N SER A 245 15.64 -9.49 5.91
CA SER A 245 16.15 -9.36 7.27
C SER A 245 17.59 -8.88 7.22
N LEU A 246 17.90 -7.87 8.02
CA LEU A 246 19.22 -7.27 8.15
C LEU A 246 19.62 -7.22 9.62
N THR A 247 20.92 -7.25 9.87
CA THR A 247 21.51 -6.87 11.16
C THR A 247 22.27 -5.58 10.92
N LEU A 248 21.72 -4.46 11.39
CA LEU A 248 22.33 -3.14 11.24
C LEU A 248 23.29 -2.88 12.40
N GLU A 249 24.39 -2.19 12.12
CA GLU A 249 25.40 -1.79 13.09
C GLU A 249 25.71 -0.29 12.98
N GLN A 250 25.80 0.37 14.13
CA GLN A 250 26.24 1.76 14.28
C GLN A 250 26.95 1.88 15.63
N ASP A 251 28.17 2.42 15.61
CA ASP A 251 29.02 2.60 16.81
C ASP A 251 29.16 1.32 17.67
N GLY A 252 29.29 0.16 17.01
CA GLY A 252 29.42 -1.16 17.65
C GLY A 252 28.12 -1.73 18.24
N ILE A 253 26.99 -1.00 18.14
CA ILE A 253 25.68 -1.48 18.58
C ILE A 253 24.96 -2.11 17.40
N ARG A 254 24.40 -3.31 17.61
CA ARG A 254 23.67 -4.07 16.60
C ARG A 254 22.19 -4.15 16.90
N ILE A 255 21.38 -4.06 15.85
CA ILE A 255 19.94 -4.25 15.93
C ILE A 255 19.41 -5.01 14.73
N ARG A 256 18.37 -5.82 14.95
CA ARG A 256 17.67 -6.50 13.89
C ARG A 256 16.73 -5.54 13.18
N ALA A 257 16.79 -5.55 11.85
CA ALA A 257 15.90 -4.79 10.99
C ALA A 257 15.20 -5.70 9.97
N VAL A 258 13.96 -5.37 9.62
CA VAL A 258 13.15 -6.11 8.64
C VAL A 258 12.54 -5.15 7.64
N ALA A 259 12.75 -5.38 6.35
CA ALA A 259 12.04 -4.71 5.28
C ALA A 259 10.96 -5.63 4.69
N PHE A 260 9.70 -5.32 4.94
CA PHE A 260 8.59 -6.11 4.37
C PHE A 260 8.43 -5.81 2.89
N GLY A 261 8.73 -6.78 2.03
CA GLY A 261 8.63 -6.61 0.57
C GLY A 261 9.94 -6.17 -0.07
N GLY A 262 10.95 -5.81 0.73
CA GLY A 262 12.25 -5.32 0.25
C GLY A 262 13.23 -6.40 -0.23
N ALA A 263 12.76 -7.60 -0.62
CA ALA A 263 13.66 -8.62 -1.15
C ALA A 263 14.38 -8.17 -2.42
N GLU A 264 13.73 -7.32 -3.23
CA GLU A 264 14.31 -6.72 -4.43
C GLU A 264 15.45 -5.73 -4.12
N TRP A 265 15.59 -5.27 -2.88
CA TRP A 265 16.70 -4.40 -2.48
C TRP A 265 18.02 -5.15 -2.34
N LEU A 266 17.98 -6.48 -2.16
CA LEU A 266 19.17 -7.29 -1.85
C LEU A 266 20.34 -7.07 -2.82
N PRO A 267 20.15 -7.02 -4.16
CA PRO A 267 21.25 -6.78 -5.10
C PRO A 267 21.81 -5.35 -5.06
N HIS A 268 21.05 -4.40 -4.51
CA HIS A 268 21.38 -2.98 -4.52
C HIS A 268 21.92 -2.47 -3.19
N LEU A 269 21.71 -3.24 -2.11
CA LEU A 269 22.15 -2.85 -0.79
C LEU A 269 23.68 -2.81 -0.70
N PRO A 270 24.23 -1.87 0.08
CA PRO A 270 25.66 -1.82 0.32
C PRO A 270 26.17 -3.13 0.95
N PRO A 271 27.37 -3.60 0.58
CA PRO A 271 28.01 -4.73 1.23
C PRO A 271 28.23 -4.47 2.73
N PRO A 272 28.39 -5.54 3.54
CA PRO A 272 28.69 -5.39 4.96
C PRO A 272 29.88 -4.47 5.24
N GLY A 273 29.72 -3.58 6.24
CA GLY A 273 30.70 -2.55 6.59
C GLY A 273 30.64 -1.26 5.78
N GLN A 274 29.90 -1.18 4.67
CA GLN A 274 29.72 0.07 3.94
C GLN A 274 28.58 0.91 4.55
N LEU A 275 28.80 2.23 4.64
CA LEU A 275 27.85 3.17 5.24
C LEU A 275 26.66 3.45 4.32
N PHE A 276 25.49 3.58 4.94
CA PHE A 276 24.25 4.06 4.32
C PHE A 276 23.30 4.65 5.36
N HIS A 277 22.18 5.21 4.91
CA HIS A 277 21.12 5.74 5.78
C HIS A 277 19.86 4.90 5.62
N VAL A 278 19.07 4.81 6.70
CA VAL A 278 17.81 4.08 6.71
C VAL A 278 16.68 4.95 7.26
N ALA A 279 15.48 4.79 6.68
CA ALA A 279 14.22 5.25 7.25
C ALA A 279 13.45 4.04 7.80
N PHE A 280 12.93 4.13 9.01
CA PHE A 280 12.37 2.97 9.71
C PHE A 280 11.30 3.34 10.73
N LYS A 281 10.40 2.40 10.99
CA LYS A 281 9.48 2.44 12.13
C LYS A 281 10.07 1.62 13.27
N PRO A 282 10.24 2.18 14.48
CA PRO A 282 10.65 1.40 15.65
C PRO A 282 9.53 0.45 16.07
N LYS A 283 9.85 -0.81 16.37
CA LYS A 283 8.87 -1.85 16.67
C LYS A 283 9.30 -2.74 17.82
N ILE A 284 8.37 -3.04 18.73
CA ILE A 284 8.56 -4.08 19.73
C ILE A 284 8.18 -5.41 19.09
N ASN A 285 9.15 -6.31 18.93
CA ASN A 285 8.90 -7.69 18.54
C ASN A 285 8.68 -8.53 19.80
N GLU A 286 7.61 -9.32 19.82
CA GLU A 286 7.32 -10.28 20.88
C GLU A 286 7.26 -11.68 20.27
N PHE A 287 8.30 -12.46 20.51
CA PHE A 287 8.42 -13.81 19.96
C PHE A 287 8.81 -14.80 21.03
N ARG A 288 8.03 -15.88 21.19
CA ARG A 288 8.24 -16.94 22.19
C ARG A 288 8.45 -16.40 23.61
N GLY A 289 7.71 -15.37 23.99
CA GLY A 289 7.80 -14.73 25.31
C GLY A 289 9.00 -13.80 25.50
N ARG A 290 9.84 -13.62 24.49
CA ARG A 290 10.93 -12.63 24.51
C ARG A 290 10.50 -11.36 23.78
N ARG A 291 10.72 -10.21 24.41
CA ARG A 291 10.51 -8.89 23.83
C ARG A 291 11.85 -8.32 23.37
N SER A 292 11.91 -7.77 22.17
CA SER A 292 13.09 -7.09 21.63
C SER A 292 12.69 -5.86 20.83
N ALA A 293 13.53 -4.82 20.86
CA ALA A 293 13.40 -3.71 19.94
C ALA A 293 13.94 -4.13 18.56
N GLU A 294 13.20 -3.78 17.51
CA GLU A 294 13.55 -4.02 16.12
C GLU A 294 13.21 -2.79 15.27
N MET A 295 13.79 -2.72 14.08
CA MET A 295 13.49 -1.68 13.10
C MET A 295 12.71 -2.28 11.93
N GLU A 296 11.53 -1.76 11.64
CA GLU A 296 10.84 -2.06 10.38
C GLU A 296 11.30 -1.05 9.34
N LEU A 297 12.18 -1.45 8.42
CA LEU A 297 12.71 -0.56 7.38
C LEU A 297 11.61 -0.21 6.39
N VAL A 298 11.51 1.08 6.12
CA VAL A 298 10.60 1.65 5.12
C VAL A 298 11.36 1.98 3.84
N ASP A 299 12.58 2.50 3.98
CA ASP A 299 13.43 2.85 2.85
C ASP A 299 14.91 2.96 3.28
N TRP A 300 15.81 3.03 2.31
CA TRP A 300 17.24 3.19 2.54
C TRP A 300 17.88 4.01 1.41
N ARG A 301 19.04 4.58 1.70
CA ARG A 301 19.80 5.35 0.70
C ARG A 301 21.30 5.23 0.92
N PRO A 302 22.13 5.13 -0.13
CA PRO A 302 23.59 5.13 0.01
C PRO A 302 24.11 6.34 0.78
N ALA A 303 25.22 6.18 1.50
CA ALA A 303 25.88 7.32 2.13
C ALA A 303 26.44 8.30 1.10
N GLY A 304 26.49 9.58 1.46
CA GLY A 304 27.06 10.64 0.61
C GLY A 304 26.09 11.22 -0.43
N ILE A 305 24.84 10.77 -0.44
CA ILE A 305 23.77 11.39 -1.24
C ILE A 305 23.04 12.41 -0.37
N ASP A 306 22.83 13.63 -0.88
CA ASP A 306 22.05 14.66 -0.20
C ASP A 306 20.61 14.18 0.01
N VAL A 307 20.01 14.45 1.17
CA VAL A 307 18.60 14.12 1.48
C VAL A 307 17.62 14.85 0.57
N SER A 308 18.03 15.97 -0.02
CA SER A 308 17.20 16.72 -0.97
C SER A 308 17.34 16.24 -2.42
N ALA A 309 18.22 15.26 -2.68
CA ALA A 309 18.41 14.72 -4.02
C ALA A 309 17.60 13.43 -4.20
N ASP A 310 16.84 13.36 -5.30
CA ASP A 310 16.13 12.14 -5.67
C ASP A 310 17.14 11.02 -5.96
N LEU A 311 16.84 9.82 -5.45
CA LEU A 311 17.58 8.63 -5.84
C LEU A 311 17.15 8.21 -7.26
N PRO A 312 18.09 7.79 -8.12
CA PRO A 312 17.71 7.14 -9.36
C PRO A 312 16.88 5.89 -9.06
N PRO A 313 15.96 5.47 -9.95
CA PRO A 313 15.26 4.20 -9.81
C PRO A 313 16.25 3.06 -9.60
N LEU A 314 15.87 2.05 -8.80
CA LEU A 314 16.63 0.81 -8.70
C LEU A 314 16.58 0.10 -10.06
N THR A 315 17.51 0.44 -10.96
CA THR A 315 17.72 -0.26 -12.22
C THR A 315 18.46 -1.57 -11.97
N GLU A 316 18.19 -2.62 -12.76
CA GLU A 316 18.81 -3.95 -12.65
C GLU A 316 20.34 -3.98 -12.85
N THR A 317 21.07 -2.87 -12.73
CA THR A 317 22.53 -2.84 -12.92
C THR A 317 23.15 -1.62 -12.25
N VAL A 318 23.93 -1.85 -11.20
CA VAL A 318 25.27 -1.26 -11.06
C VAL A 318 26.15 -2.38 -10.51
N VAL A 319 27.24 -2.64 -11.25
CA VAL A 319 28.22 -3.73 -11.09
C VAL A 319 28.85 -3.78 -9.70
#